data_AF-A0A7C1U312-F1
#
_entry.id   AF-A0A7C1U312-F1
#
_cell.length_a   1.000
_cell.length_b   1.000
_cell.length_c   1.000
_cell.angle_alpha   90.00
_cell.angle_beta   90.00
_cell.angle_gamma   90.00
#
_symmetry.space_group_name_H-M   'P 1'
#
loop_
_entity.id
_entity.type
_entity.pdbx_description
1 polymer ?
#
loop_
_entity_poly.entity_id
_entity_poly.type
_entity_poly.pdbx_seq_one_letter_code
_entity_poly.pdbx_strand_id
1 'polypeptide(L)'
;MPEPGRPAAKRVWLLGDGQPGHESRSRGLLAQLEALCPLTVTWLRCELRLGFSRALLRAWLNAGAAPHSTRPLHFWYRMDALPPGTPDLILSAGGKTSFANAWLGAVSGAPNVFAGTLRRLHPALFHTVLTLEPVPGARNNLVMELLPTDIDRRQVEQQGAALRARQDRPCWLLLAGGDGAGYRWAARDWEALAAVMSR
;
A
#
# COMPACT_ATOMS: atom_id res chain seq x y z
N MET A 1 21.78 11.72 28.57
CA MET A 1 22.16 12.66 27.48
C MET A 1 21.91 11.98 26.16
N PRO A 2 21.16 12.58 25.22
CA PRO A 2 20.99 12.02 23.88
C PRO A 2 22.29 12.22 23.08
N GLU A 3 22.70 11.19 22.33
CA GLU A 3 23.92 11.21 21.52
C GLU A 3 23.86 12.29 20.42
N PRO A 4 24.92 13.10 20.23
CA PRO A 4 24.96 14.12 19.21
C PRO A 4 25.19 13.47 17.83
N GLY A 5 24.19 13.56 16.95
CA GLY A 5 24.35 13.19 15.52
C GLY A 5 23.24 12.32 14.93
N ARG A 6 22.26 11.85 15.70
CA ARG A 6 21.12 11.11 15.12
C ARG A 6 20.16 12.10 14.44
N PRO A 7 19.87 11.97 13.13
CA PRO A 7 18.93 12.85 12.46
C PRO A 7 17.56 12.78 13.15
N ALA A 8 16.89 13.94 13.28
CA ALA A 8 15.56 14.02 13.85
C ALA A 8 14.60 13.08 13.10
N ALA A 9 13.70 12.44 13.85
CA ALA A 9 12.78 11.47 13.28
C ALA A 9 11.87 12.13 12.23
N LYS A 10 11.78 11.51 11.04
CA LYS A 10 10.94 12.02 9.95
C LYS A 10 9.50 11.61 10.16
N ARG A 11 8.56 12.54 10.01
CA ARG A 11 7.12 12.30 10.14
C ARG A 11 6.57 11.70 8.86
N VAL A 12 6.01 10.51 8.96
CA VAL A 12 5.47 9.77 7.81
C VAL A 12 3.98 9.57 7.98
N TRP A 13 3.20 9.99 6.99
CA TRP A 13 1.78 9.67 6.91
C TRP A 13 1.58 8.43 6.04
N LEU A 14 1.05 7.37 6.63
CA LEU A 14 0.84 6.09 5.96
C LEU A 14 -0.65 5.88 5.72
N LEU A 15 -1.07 5.87 4.46
CA LEU A 15 -2.49 5.75 4.09
C LEU A 15 -2.88 4.28 3.83
N GLY A 16 -3.82 3.77 4.60
CA GLY A 16 -4.35 2.40 4.48
C GLY A 16 -5.82 2.36 4.05
N ASP A 17 -6.21 1.36 3.24
CA ASP A 17 -7.61 1.11 2.85
C ASP A 17 -8.22 -0.14 3.51
N GLY A 18 -7.57 -0.68 4.55
CA GLY A 18 -8.04 -1.87 5.29
C GLY A 18 -7.83 -3.20 4.58
N GLN A 19 -7.19 -3.21 3.40
CA GLN A 19 -6.95 -4.43 2.63
C GLN A 19 -5.60 -5.04 3.03
N PRO A 20 -5.56 -6.28 3.58
CA PRO A 20 -4.34 -6.86 4.15
C PRO A 20 -3.14 -6.85 3.17
N GLY A 21 -3.37 -7.15 1.89
CA GLY A 21 -2.32 -7.15 0.88
C GLY A 21 -1.75 -5.77 0.56
N HIS A 22 -2.53 -4.70 0.69
CA HIS A 22 -2.02 -3.33 0.55
C HIS A 22 -1.29 -2.89 1.82
N GLU A 23 -1.80 -3.25 2.99
CA GLU A 23 -1.19 -2.89 4.27
C GLU A 23 0.18 -3.56 4.47
N SER A 24 0.31 -4.84 4.12
CA SER A 24 1.60 -5.56 4.11
C SER A 24 2.64 -4.85 3.24
N ARG A 25 2.23 -4.32 2.08
CA ARG A 25 3.14 -3.56 1.20
C ARG A 25 3.57 -2.22 1.79
N SER A 26 2.60 -1.49 2.34
CA SER A 26 2.83 -0.25 3.07
C SER A 26 3.82 -0.46 4.24
N ARG A 27 3.65 -1.53 5.02
CA ARG A 27 4.55 -1.91 6.11
C ARG A 27 5.93 -2.34 5.64
N GLY A 28 6.00 -3.13 4.56
CA GLY A 28 7.27 -3.53 3.95
C GLY A 28 8.09 -2.33 3.50
N LEU A 29 7.45 -1.35 2.85
CA LEU A 29 8.12 -0.11 2.43
C LEU A 29 8.59 0.70 3.64
N LEU A 30 7.77 0.77 4.68
CA LEU A 30 8.12 1.47 5.92
C LEU A 30 9.33 0.83 6.60
N ALA A 31 9.38 -0.49 6.73
CA ALA A 31 10.49 -1.21 7.34
C ALA A 31 11.83 -0.93 6.62
N GLN A 32 11.80 -0.82 5.29
CA GLN A 32 12.98 -0.44 4.51
C GLN A 32 13.41 1.02 4.77
N LEU A 33 12.46 1.93 4.97
CA LEU A 33 12.76 3.33 5.30
C LEU A 33 13.27 3.50 6.74
N GLU A 34 12.73 2.74 7.70
CA GLU A 34 13.17 2.73 9.10
C GLU A 34 14.63 2.25 9.23
N ALA A 35 15.07 1.36 8.35
CA ALA A 35 16.47 0.94 8.27
C ALA A 35 17.42 2.08 7.86
N LEU A 36 16.91 3.12 7.18
CA LEU A 36 17.71 4.25 6.69
C LEU A 36 17.68 5.44 7.66
N CYS A 37 16.55 5.69 8.32
CA CYS A 37 16.42 6.80 9.26
C CYS A 37 15.30 6.57 10.29
N PRO A 38 15.35 7.23 11.46
CA PRO A 38 14.26 7.16 12.43
C PRO A 38 12.97 7.76 11.86
N LEU A 39 11.85 7.06 11.99
CA LEU A 39 10.54 7.51 11.51
C LEU A 39 9.55 7.67 12.66
N THR A 40 8.67 8.66 12.54
CA THR A 40 7.45 8.78 13.36
C THR A 40 6.26 8.60 12.44
N VAL A 41 5.60 7.46 12.56
CA VAL A 41 4.61 7.00 11.58
C VAL A 41 3.21 7.24 12.14
N THR A 42 2.37 7.93 11.37
CA THR A 42 0.95 8.06 11.64
C THR A 42 0.18 7.27 10.59
N TRP A 43 -0.48 6.20 11.03
CA TRP A 43 -1.38 5.43 10.17
C TRP A 43 -2.71 6.16 10.03
N LEU A 44 -3.12 6.43 8.79
CA LEU A 44 -4.37 7.09 8.45
C LEU A 44 -5.22 6.13 7.64
N ARG A 45 -6.29 5.63 8.25
CA ARG A 45 -7.30 4.85 7.52
C ARG A 45 -8.03 5.78 6.57
N CYS A 46 -8.12 5.39 5.31
CA CYS A 46 -8.70 6.17 4.22
C CYS A 46 -9.57 5.25 3.35
N GLU A 47 -10.88 5.38 3.51
CA GLU A 47 -11.87 4.63 2.73
C GLU A 47 -12.65 5.55 1.80
N LEU A 48 -12.60 5.27 0.50
CA LEU A 48 -13.38 6.01 -0.47
C LEU A 48 -14.88 5.70 -0.30
N ARG A 49 -15.69 6.73 -0.04
CA ARG A 49 -17.12 6.60 0.30
C ARG A 49 -17.96 6.06 -0.86
N LEU A 50 -17.67 6.54 -2.06
CA LEU A 50 -18.49 6.31 -3.25
C LEU A 50 -17.66 5.60 -4.31
N GLY A 51 -18.19 4.53 -4.91
CA GLY A 51 -17.46 3.76 -5.92
C GLY A 51 -17.18 4.55 -7.21
N PHE A 52 -18.11 5.43 -7.60
CA PHE A 52 -18.02 6.24 -8.82
C PHE A 52 -17.11 7.47 -8.69
N SER A 53 -16.82 7.93 -7.47
CA SER A 53 -15.96 9.11 -7.26
C SER A 53 -14.54 8.90 -7.77
N ARG A 54 -14.11 7.65 -7.98
CA ARG A 54 -12.82 7.31 -8.61
C ARG A 54 -12.66 7.98 -9.97
N ALA A 55 -13.70 7.96 -10.80
CA ALA A 55 -13.62 8.53 -12.14
C ALA A 55 -13.51 10.06 -12.09
N LEU A 56 -14.29 10.69 -11.20
CA LEU A 56 -14.29 12.14 -10.98
C LEU A 56 -12.96 12.62 -10.38
N LEU A 57 -12.50 12.00 -9.29
CA LEU A 57 -11.21 12.32 -8.67
C LEU A 57 -10.05 12.13 -9.63
N ARG A 58 -10.08 11.06 -10.43
CA ARG A 58 -9.09 10.85 -11.49
C ARG A 58 -9.08 11.98 -12.49
N ALA A 59 -10.25 12.32 -13.06
CA ALA A 59 -10.35 13.36 -14.07
C ALA A 59 -9.88 14.71 -13.51
N TRP A 60 -10.28 15.02 -12.27
CA TRP A 60 -9.90 16.24 -11.59
C TRP A 60 -8.39 16.34 -11.34
N LEU A 61 -7.80 15.32 -10.71
CA LEU A 61 -6.36 15.34 -10.39
C LEU A 61 -5.51 15.33 -11.67
N ASN A 62 -5.87 14.55 -12.68
CA ASN A 62 -5.14 14.51 -13.95
C ASN A 62 -5.25 15.80 -14.77
N ALA A 63 -6.30 16.61 -14.57
CA ALA A 63 -6.43 17.92 -15.20
C ALA A 63 -5.47 18.98 -14.64
N GLY A 64 -4.67 18.64 -13.61
CA GLY A 64 -3.70 19.55 -13.01
C GLY A 64 -4.32 20.54 -12.03
N ALA A 65 -5.61 20.41 -11.71
CA ALA A 65 -6.29 21.24 -10.70
C ALA A 65 -5.95 20.74 -9.29
N ALA A 66 -4.69 20.97 -8.91
CA ALA A 66 -4.14 20.61 -7.61
C ALA A 66 -4.99 21.22 -6.49
N PRO A 67 -5.44 20.41 -5.52
CA PRO A 67 -6.22 20.92 -4.40
C PRO A 67 -5.37 21.80 -3.48
N HIS A 68 -5.97 22.88 -2.97
CA HIS A 68 -5.32 23.79 -2.01
C HIS A 68 -5.74 23.55 -0.55
N SER A 69 -6.67 22.62 -0.30
CA SER A 69 -7.19 22.34 1.04
C SER A 69 -7.51 20.87 1.23
N THR A 70 -7.40 20.40 2.46
CA THR A 70 -7.80 19.05 2.89
C THR A 70 -9.30 18.92 3.16
N ARG A 71 -10.04 20.02 3.31
CA ARG A 71 -11.49 19.98 3.62
C ARG A 71 -12.31 19.17 2.63
N PRO A 72 -12.17 19.34 1.30
CA PRO A 72 -12.95 18.56 0.34
C PRO A 72 -12.58 17.07 0.34
N LEU A 73 -11.40 16.71 0.84
CA LEU A 73 -10.97 15.30 0.90
C LEU A 73 -11.90 14.47 1.80
N HIS A 74 -12.35 15.03 2.93
CA HIS A 74 -13.30 14.38 3.85
C HIS A 74 -14.71 14.19 3.25
N PHE A 75 -15.04 14.90 2.17
CA PHE A 75 -16.25 14.63 1.41
C PHE A 75 -16.13 13.31 0.62
N TRP A 76 -14.99 13.07 0.00
CA TRP A 76 -14.73 11.89 -0.82
C TRP A 76 -14.35 10.65 -0.01
N TYR A 77 -13.67 10.85 1.11
CA TYR A 77 -13.12 9.81 1.97
C TYR A 77 -13.74 9.82 3.37
N ARG A 78 -13.98 8.64 3.92
CA ARG A 78 -13.99 8.44 5.36
C ARG A 78 -12.54 8.24 5.78
N MET A 79 -12.01 9.23 6.49
CA MET A 79 -10.63 9.20 6.92
C MET A 79 -10.49 9.67 8.35
N ASP A 80 -9.44 9.19 9.01
CA ASP A 80 -9.04 9.65 10.33
C ASP A 80 -8.70 11.15 10.30
N ALA A 81 -8.78 11.79 11.48
CA ALA A 81 -8.34 13.18 11.61
C ALA A 81 -6.85 13.28 11.25
N LEU A 82 -6.51 14.24 10.39
CA LEU A 82 -5.13 14.48 10.03
C LEU A 82 -4.37 15.01 11.26
N PRO A 83 -3.17 14.47 11.55
CA PRO A 83 -2.37 14.96 12.66
C PRO A 83 -1.92 16.41 12.40
N PRO A 84 -1.66 17.19 13.46
CA PRO A 84 -1.22 18.57 13.30
C PRO A 84 0.15 18.65 12.62
N GLY A 85 0.32 19.66 11.77
CA GLY A 85 1.56 19.92 11.02
C GLY A 85 1.61 19.24 9.64
N THR A 86 2.76 19.37 8.98
CA THR A 86 3.03 18.77 7.67
C THR A 86 3.88 17.52 7.80
N PRO A 87 3.59 16.43 7.05
CA PRO A 87 4.46 15.27 7.02
C PRO A 87 5.76 15.59 6.28
N ASP A 88 6.82 14.84 6.56
CA ASP A 88 8.04 14.83 5.75
C ASP A 88 7.90 13.87 4.55
N LEU A 89 6.97 12.91 4.62
CA LEU A 89 6.72 11.90 3.60
C LEU A 89 5.28 11.36 3.69
N ILE A 90 4.64 11.14 2.54
CA ILE A 90 3.34 10.47 2.46
C ILE A 90 3.49 9.15 1.70
N LEU A 91 3.02 8.05 2.28
CA LEU A 91 3.16 6.70 1.72
C LEU A 91 1.79 6.04 1.55
N SER A 92 1.60 5.31 0.45
CA SER A 92 0.42 4.45 0.28
C SER A 92 0.66 3.34 -0.75
N ALA A 93 0.00 2.19 -0.57
CA ALA A 93 0.06 1.07 -1.51
C ALA A 93 -1.32 0.63 -2.06
N GLY A 94 -2.40 1.19 -1.52
CA GLY A 94 -3.76 0.88 -1.95
C GLY A 94 -4.16 1.72 -3.15
N GLY A 95 -4.66 1.09 -4.22
CA GLY A 95 -5.06 1.89 -5.38
C GLY A 95 -6.28 2.79 -5.12
N LYS A 96 -7.02 2.61 -4.00
CA LYS A 96 -8.01 3.60 -3.52
C LYS A 96 -7.37 4.71 -2.69
N THR A 97 -6.28 4.44 -1.98
CA THR A 97 -5.54 5.48 -1.24
C THR A 97 -4.66 6.32 -2.16
N SER A 98 -4.39 5.88 -3.39
CA SER A 98 -3.64 6.64 -4.42
C SER A 98 -4.16 8.07 -4.63
N PHE A 99 -5.48 8.28 -4.72
CA PHE A 99 -6.05 9.62 -4.90
C PHE A 99 -5.84 10.51 -3.66
N ALA A 100 -6.04 9.94 -2.46
CA ALA A 100 -5.79 10.66 -1.21
C ALA A 100 -4.30 11.00 -1.05
N ASN A 101 -3.40 10.12 -1.48
CA ASN A 101 -1.96 10.33 -1.48
C ASN A 101 -1.57 11.51 -2.40
N ALA A 102 -2.02 11.48 -3.66
CA ALA A 102 -1.79 12.57 -4.61
C ALA A 102 -2.37 13.91 -4.09
N TRP A 103 -3.58 13.86 -3.51
CA TRP A 103 -4.23 15.03 -2.94
C TRP A 103 -3.44 15.62 -1.76
N LEU A 104 -3.06 14.80 -0.79
CA LEU A 104 -2.34 15.25 0.39
C LEU A 104 -0.92 15.70 0.03
N GLY A 105 -0.27 15.08 -0.96
CA GLY A 105 1.00 15.56 -1.51
C GLY A 105 0.87 16.97 -2.09
N ALA A 106 -0.16 17.22 -2.90
CA ALA A 106 -0.42 18.54 -3.45
C ALA A 106 -0.73 19.61 -2.40
N VAL A 107 -1.53 19.28 -1.38
CA VAL A 107 -1.89 20.25 -0.32
C VAL A 107 -0.75 20.52 0.66
N SER A 108 0.00 19.49 1.06
CA SER A 108 1.06 19.61 2.07
C SER A 108 2.41 20.05 1.50
N GLY A 109 2.62 19.86 0.19
CA GLY A 109 3.93 20.04 -0.47
C GLY A 109 4.94 18.96 -0.10
N ALA A 110 4.56 17.97 0.72
CA ALA A 110 5.46 16.88 1.12
C ALA A 110 5.66 15.90 -0.05
N PRO A 111 6.86 15.30 -0.17
CA PRO A 111 7.08 14.24 -1.15
C PRO A 111 6.14 13.07 -0.86
N ASN A 112 5.47 12.59 -1.90
CA ASN A 112 4.48 11.53 -1.79
C ASN A 112 4.88 10.32 -2.66
N VAL A 113 4.84 9.13 -2.07
CA VAL A 113 5.27 7.88 -2.67
C VAL A 113 4.10 6.91 -2.74
N PHE A 114 3.92 6.31 -3.90
CA PHE A 114 2.85 5.34 -4.15
C PHE A 114 3.41 4.02 -4.67
N ALA A 115 3.01 2.90 -4.05
CA ALA A 115 3.45 1.56 -4.41
C ALA A 115 2.27 0.73 -4.97
N GLY A 116 2.20 0.58 -6.29
CA GLY A 116 1.14 -0.21 -6.94
C GLY A 116 0.71 0.34 -8.29
N THR A 117 -0.44 -0.14 -8.78
CA THR A 117 -0.95 0.30 -10.09
C THR A 117 -1.56 1.70 -10.01
N LEU A 118 -1.14 2.61 -10.89
CA LEU A 118 -1.60 4.00 -10.91
C LEU A 118 -3.09 4.16 -11.24
N ARG A 119 -3.76 3.11 -11.73
CA ARG A 119 -5.19 3.15 -12.11
C ARG A 119 -5.57 4.35 -12.97
N ARG A 120 -4.69 4.68 -13.92
CA ARG A 120 -4.79 5.81 -14.87
C ARG A 120 -4.61 7.20 -14.24
N LEU A 121 -4.10 7.31 -13.00
CA LEU A 121 -3.56 8.57 -12.50
C LEU A 121 -2.25 8.90 -13.20
N HIS A 122 -2.02 10.19 -13.44
CA HIS A 122 -0.79 10.65 -14.04
C HIS A 122 0.39 10.47 -13.06
N PRO A 123 1.53 9.90 -13.48
CA PRO A 123 2.67 9.67 -12.59
C PRO A 123 3.22 10.96 -11.97
N ALA A 124 3.11 12.10 -12.65
CA ALA A 124 3.56 13.41 -12.13
C ALA A 124 2.78 13.91 -10.89
N LEU A 125 1.69 13.23 -10.50
CA LEU A 125 0.98 13.51 -9.24
C LEU A 125 1.71 12.96 -8.00
N PHE A 126 2.80 12.22 -8.23
CA PHE A 126 3.59 11.60 -7.18
C PHE A 126 5.04 12.05 -7.28
N HIS A 127 5.71 12.16 -6.13
CA HIS A 127 7.16 12.30 -6.11
C HIS A 127 7.84 11.01 -6.59
N THR A 128 7.34 9.83 -6.20
CA THR A 128 7.88 8.53 -6.63
C THR A 128 6.79 7.48 -6.74
N VAL A 129 6.83 6.68 -7.81
CA VAL A 129 5.88 5.59 -8.05
C VAL A 129 6.65 4.27 -8.15
N LEU A 130 6.34 3.33 -7.25
CA LEU A 130 6.91 1.98 -7.24
C LEU A 130 5.91 1.05 -7.93
N THR A 131 6.34 0.42 -9.03
CA THR A 131 5.49 -0.48 -9.83
C THR A 131 6.24 -1.76 -10.20
N LEU A 132 5.49 -2.81 -10.55
CA LEU A 132 6.08 -4.04 -11.09
C LEU A 132 6.45 -3.93 -12.57
N GLU A 133 5.80 -3.01 -13.28
CA GLU A 133 6.00 -2.79 -14.71
C GLU A 133 6.35 -1.32 -14.96
N PRO A 134 7.18 -1.01 -15.98
CA PRO A 134 7.50 0.35 -16.36
C PRO A 134 6.24 1.17 -16.68
N VAL A 135 6.18 2.39 -16.16
CA VAL A 135 5.16 3.38 -16.53
C VAL A 135 5.70 4.25 -17.67
N PRO A 136 5.13 4.19 -18.89
CA PRO A 136 5.65 4.93 -20.04
C PRO A 136 5.76 6.44 -19.76
N GLY A 137 6.94 7.02 -20.06
CA GLY A 137 7.20 8.46 -19.91
C GLY A 137 7.35 8.96 -18.47
N ALA A 138 7.25 8.09 -17.45
CA ALA A 138 7.37 8.47 -16.05
C ALA A 138 8.83 8.47 -15.58
N ARG A 139 9.42 9.66 -15.38
CA ARG A 139 10.79 9.80 -14.84
C ARG A 139 10.92 9.45 -13.36
N ASN A 140 9.79 9.47 -12.65
CA ASN A 140 9.68 9.21 -11.22
C ASN A 140 9.22 7.78 -10.91
N ASN A 141 9.34 6.87 -11.88
CA ASN A 141 8.93 5.48 -11.72
C ASN A 141 10.12 4.59 -11.35
N LEU A 142 10.05 3.98 -10.16
CA LEU A 142 10.97 2.93 -9.72
C LEU A 142 10.32 1.57 -10.01
N VAL A 143 10.82 0.89 -11.03
CA VAL A 143 10.35 -0.46 -11.38
C VAL A 143 11.00 -1.46 -10.44
N MET A 144 10.18 -2.34 -9.86
CA MET A 144 10.60 -3.35 -8.90
C MET A 144 10.22 -4.74 -9.40
N GLU A 145 11.08 -5.72 -9.15
CA GLU A 145 10.73 -7.12 -9.39
C GLU A 145 9.61 -7.60 -8.45
N LEU A 146 9.64 -7.11 -7.22
CA LEU A 146 8.62 -7.35 -6.21
C LEU A 146 8.44 -6.10 -5.36
N LEU A 147 7.19 -5.76 -5.06
CA LEU A 147 6.93 -4.70 -4.09
C LEU A 147 7.33 -5.18 -2.68
N PRO A 148 7.94 -4.32 -1.86
CA PRO A 148 8.28 -4.67 -0.48
C PRO A 148 7.05 -5.17 0.26
N THR A 149 7.23 -6.17 1.11
CA THR A 149 6.21 -6.68 2.02
C THR A 149 6.80 -6.75 3.43
N ASP A 150 5.95 -6.93 4.43
CA ASP A 150 6.35 -7.18 5.81
C ASP A 150 6.81 -8.64 6.05
N ILE A 151 7.05 -9.40 4.98
CA ILE A 151 7.53 -10.79 5.07
C ILE A 151 9.01 -10.79 5.43
N ASP A 152 9.34 -11.30 6.61
CA ASP A 152 10.71 -11.62 6.99
C ASP A 152 11.13 -12.97 6.39
N ARG A 153 12.06 -12.92 5.43
CA ARG A 153 12.61 -14.11 4.77
C ARG A 153 13.24 -15.10 5.76
N ARG A 154 13.94 -14.62 6.80
CA ARG A 154 14.57 -15.51 7.79
C ARG A 154 13.51 -16.25 8.59
N GLN A 155 12.46 -15.55 8.99
CA GLN A 155 11.34 -16.16 9.69
C GLN A 155 10.65 -17.22 8.82
N VAL A 156 10.42 -16.93 7.54
CA VAL A 156 9.84 -17.90 6.59
C VAL A 156 10.74 -19.13 6.42
N GLU A 157 12.05 -18.95 6.28
CA GLU A 157 13.00 -20.06 6.14
C GLU A 157 13.04 -20.94 7.40
N GLN A 158 13.06 -20.33 8.59
CA GLN A 158 13.03 -21.03 9.88
C GLN A 158 11.74 -21.84 10.05
N GLN A 159 10.58 -21.21 9.81
CA GLN A 159 9.29 -21.90 9.92
C GLN A 159 9.14 -23.00 8.87
N GLY A 160 9.60 -22.78 7.65
CA GLY A 160 9.61 -23.78 6.59
C GLY A 160 10.49 -24.98 6.93
N ALA A 161 11.67 -24.76 7.54
CA ALA A 161 12.53 -25.83 8.01
C ALA A 161 11.88 -26.64 9.14
N ALA A 162 11.28 -25.96 10.13
CA ALA A 162 10.56 -26.61 11.22
C ALA A 162 9.36 -27.45 10.73
N LEU A 163 8.62 -26.97 9.73
CA LEU A 163 7.52 -27.71 9.13
C LEU A 163 8.03 -28.96 8.39
N ARG A 164 9.07 -28.83 7.56
CA ARG A 164 9.67 -29.97 6.84
C ARG A 164 10.21 -31.04 7.79
N ALA A 165 10.82 -30.65 8.90
CA ALA A 165 11.31 -31.60 9.91
C ALA A 165 10.19 -32.41 10.59
N ARG A 166 8.93 -31.94 10.54
CA ARG A 166 7.75 -32.62 11.10
C ARG A 166 6.99 -33.46 10.07
N GLN A 167 7.41 -33.45 8.81
CA GLN A 167 6.70 -34.11 7.72
C GLN A 167 7.58 -35.20 7.13
N ASP A 168 7.16 -36.45 7.30
CA ASP A 168 7.89 -37.62 6.78
C ASP A 168 7.64 -37.86 5.28
N ARG A 169 6.78 -37.05 4.66
CA ARG A 169 6.35 -37.20 3.27
C ARG A 169 6.35 -35.85 2.56
N PRO A 170 6.54 -35.82 1.22
CA PRO A 170 6.36 -34.60 0.44
C PRO A 170 4.94 -34.06 0.62
N CYS A 171 4.82 -32.78 0.95
CA CYS A 171 3.54 -32.09 1.04
C CYS A 171 3.30 -31.25 -0.22
N TRP A 172 2.04 -31.20 -0.68
CA TRP A 172 1.59 -30.22 -1.67
C TRP A 172 1.08 -28.97 -0.97
N LEU A 173 1.38 -27.79 -1.52
CA LEU A 173 0.84 -26.51 -1.06
C LEU A 173 -0.27 -26.08 -2.01
N LEU A 174 -1.48 -25.95 -1.48
CA LEU A 174 -2.59 -25.30 -2.16
C LEU A 174 -2.76 -23.88 -1.60
N LEU A 175 -2.55 -22.89 -2.46
CA LEU A 175 -2.89 -21.50 -2.15
C LEU A 175 -4.27 -21.19 -2.71
N ALA A 176 -5.25 -21.01 -1.83
CA ALA A 176 -6.60 -20.64 -2.21
C ALA A 176 -6.95 -19.25 -1.63
N GLY A 177 -7.29 -18.32 -2.52
CA GLY A 177 -7.81 -17.01 -2.13
C GLY A 177 -9.31 -17.05 -1.84
N GLY A 178 -9.81 -16.07 -1.11
CA GLY A 178 -11.25 -15.87 -0.92
C GLY A 178 -11.90 -15.06 -2.05
N ASP A 179 -13.06 -14.50 -1.76
CA ASP A 179 -13.77 -13.56 -2.62
C ASP A 179 -12.85 -12.41 -3.06
N GLY A 180 -12.81 -12.13 -4.35
CA GLY A 180 -11.89 -11.14 -4.90
C GLY A 180 -12.04 -10.96 -6.40
N ALA A 181 -11.71 -9.77 -6.91
CA ALA A 181 -11.74 -9.44 -8.34
C ALA A 181 -13.07 -9.74 -9.08
N GLY A 182 -14.20 -9.78 -8.36
CA GLY A 182 -15.52 -10.10 -8.92
C GLY A 182 -15.92 -11.57 -8.77
N TYR A 183 -15.02 -12.44 -8.30
CA TYR A 183 -15.31 -13.82 -7.96
C TYR A 183 -15.87 -13.92 -6.54
N ARG A 184 -16.86 -14.79 -6.38
CA ARG A 184 -17.46 -15.16 -5.10
C ARG A 184 -17.44 -16.67 -4.97
N TRP A 185 -17.08 -17.15 -3.80
CA TRP A 185 -17.00 -18.57 -3.48
C TRP A 185 -18.09 -18.95 -2.50
N ALA A 186 -18.91 -19.92 -2.86
CA ALA A 186 -19.87 -20.54 -1.97
C ALA A 186 -19.25 -21.75 -1.25
N ALA A 187 -19.87 -22.19 -0.15
CA ALA A 187 -19.41 -23.37 0.59
C ALA A 187 -19.21 -24.61 -0.30
N ARG A 188 -20.12 -24.83 -1.26
CA ARG A 188 -20.01 -25.93 -2.25
C ARG A 188 -18.75 -25.87 -3.12
N ASP A 189 -18.20 -24.69 -3.39
CA ASP A 189 -17.02 -24.55 -4.24
C ASP A 189 -15.77 -25.02 -3.46
N TRP A 190 -15.77 -24.76 -2.14
CA TRP A 190 -14.75 -25.27 -1.22
C TRP A 190 -14.85 -26.78 -1.03
N GLU A 191 -16.07 -27.33 -0.91
CA GLU A 191 -16.30 -28.77 -0.84
C GLU A 191 -15.82 -29.48 -2.11
N ALA A 192 -16.13 -28.91 -3.28
CA ALA A 192 -15.67 -29.45 -4.56
C ALA A 192 -14.13 -29.45 -4.66
N LEU A 193 -13.48 -28.37 -4.23
CA LEU A 193 -12.02 -28.28 -4.19
C LEU A 193 -11.41 -29.35 -3.26
N ALA A 194 -11.96 -29.52 -2.06
CA ALA A 194 -11.51 -30.54 -1.11
C ALA A 194 -11.68 -31.97 -1.67
N ALA A 195 -12.80 -32.23 -2.36
CA ALA A 195 -13.05 -33.52 -2.99
C ALA A 195 -12.04 -33.85 -4.10
N VAL A 196 -11.61 -32.85 -4.88
CA VAL A 196 -10.55 -33.02 -5.90
C VAL A 196 -9.19 -33.28 -5.26
N MET A 197 -8.88 -32.61 -4.14
CA MET A 197 -7.59 -32.76 -3.45
C MET A 197 -7.46 -34.03 -2.62
N SER A 198 -8.58 -34.69 -2.33
CA SER A 198 -8.61 -35.93 -1.54
C SER A 198 -8.56 -37.20 -2.40
N ARG A 199 -8.38 -37.05 -3.72
CA ARG A 199 -8.17 -38.14 -4.69
C ARG A 199 -6.68 -38.31 -4.97
#